data_AF-A0A496ZZN9-F1
#
_entry.id   AF-A0A496ZZN9-F1
#
_cell.length_a   1.000
_cell.length_b   1.000
_cell.length_c   1.000
_cell.angle_alpha   90.00
_cell.angle_beta   90.00
_cell.angle_gamma   90.00
#
_symmetry.space_group_name_H-M   'P 1'
#
loop_
_entity.id
_entity.type
_entity.pdbx_description
1 polymer ?
#
loop_
_entity_poly.entity_id
_entity_poly.type
_entity_poly.pdbx_seq_one_letter_code
_entity_poly.pdbx_strand_id
1 'polypeptide(L)' 'MLKKVNNAGRTYDLLADGDRIAVAVSGGKDSNTLLDLLHRRRGVERCHLVAVHVLTGGEACPVTVD' A
#
# COMPACT_ATOMS: atom_id res chain seq x y z
N MET A 1 -5.66 8.11 -13.14
CA MET A 1 -4.63 7.10 -12.80
C MET A 1 -5.21 5.77 -12.34
N LEU A 2 -6.32 5.75 -11.60
CA LEU A 2 -6.94 4.51 -11.10
C LEU A 2 -7.20 3.42 -12.17
N LYS A 3 -7.65 3.80 -13.38
CA LYS A 3 -7.85 2.84 -14.49
C LYS A 3 -6.59 2.05 -14.85
N LYS A 4 -5.41 2.68 -14.81
CA LYS A 4 -4.13 2.01 -15.12
C LYS A 4 -3.74 1.01 -14.02
N VAL A 5 -3.96 1.37 -12.76
CA VAL A 5 -3.71 0.48 -11.61
C VAL A 5 -4.65 -0.72 -11.64
N ASN A 6 -5.94 -0.51 -11.92
CA ASN A 6 -6.90 -1.61 -12.06
C ASN A 6 -6.54 -2.55 -13.21
N ASN A 7 -6.12 -2.00 -14.35
CA ASN A 7 -5.67 -2.80 -15.48
C ASN A 7 -4.44 -3.63 -15.11
N ALA A 8 -3.40 -3.00 -14.55
CA ALA A 8 -2.20 -3.71 -14.11
C ALA A 8 -2.53 -4.81 -13.09
N GLY A 9 -3.39 -4.54 -12.11
CA GLY A 9 -3.83 -5.52 -11.12
C GLY A 9 -4.44 -6.78 -11.76
N ARG A 10 -5.26 -6.61 -12.81
CA ARG A 10 -5.88 -7.73 -13.53
C ARG A 10 -4.95 -8.40 -14.54
N THR A 11 -4.13 -7.62 -15.25
CA THR A 11 -3.20 -8.13 -16.27
C THR A 11 -2.11 -9.01 -15.67
N TYR A 12 -1.67 -8.68 -14.45
CA TYR A 12 -0.56 -9.35 -13.79
C TYR A 12 -0.97 -10.13 -12.53
N ASP A 13 -2.27 -10.28 -12.25
CA ASP A 13 -2.80 -11.01 -11.10
C ASP A 13 -2.12 -10.57 -9.78
N LEU A 14 -2.05 -9.25 -9.56
CA LEU A 14 -1.29 -8.68 -8.44
C LEU A 14 -2.06 -8.70 -7.11
N LEU A 15 -3.38 -8.86 -7.17
CA LEU A 15 -4.31 -8.60 -6.09
C LEU A 15 -5.47 -9.59 -6.16
N ALA A 16 -5.70 -10.29 -5.06
CA ALA A 16 -6.81 -11.23 -4.90
C ALA A 16 -7.70 -10.90 -3.70
N ASP A 17 -8.92 -11.43 -3.72
CA ASP A 17 -9.84 -11.34 -2.59
C ASP A 17 -9.24 -12.00 -1.33
N GLY A 18 -9.20 -11.25 -0.23
CA GLY A 18 -8.67 -11.74 1.05
C GLY A 18 -7.19 -11.40 1.30
N ASP A 19 -6.48 -10.84 0.32
CA ASP A 19 -5.07 -10.51 0.46
C ASP A 19 -4.80 -9.48 1.56
N ARG A 20 -3.71 -9.69 2.30
CA ARG A 20 -3.14 -8.70 3.23
C ARG A 20 -1.88 -8.13 2.62
N ILE A 21 -1.90 -6.83 2.33
CA ILE A 21 -0.87 -6.20 1.50
C ILE A 21 -0.15 -5.13 2.31
N ALA A 22 1.15 -5.35 2.50
CA ALA A 22 2.04 -4.32 3.03
C ALA A 22 2.43 -3.36 1.90
N VAL A 23 1.99 -2.10 2.01
CA VAL A 23 2.33 -1.04 1.07
C VAL A 23 3.51 -0.26 1.64
N ALA A 24 4.67 -0.37 1.01
CA ALA A 24 5.84 0.42 1.38
C ALA A 24 5.60 1.90 1.04
N VAL A 25 5.61 2.75 2.07
CA VAL A 25 5.46 4.20 1.96
C VAL A 25 6.79 4.84 2.29
N SER A 26 7.36 5.64 1.39
CA SER A 26 8.62 6.35 1.64
C SER A 26 8.42 7.77 2.18
N GLY A 27 7.17 8.26 2.20
CA GLY A 27 6.84 9.67 2.39
C GLY A 27 6.85 10.48 1.09
N GLY A 28 7.29 9.87 -0.01
CA GLY A 28 7.24 10.48 -1.34
C GLY A 28 5.84 10.46 -1.96
N LYS A 29 5.60 11.42 -2.87
CA LYS A 29 4.34 11.58 -3.60
C LYS A 29 3.84 10.29 -4.26
N ASP A 30 4.73 9.53 -4.88
CA ASP A 30 4.35 8.33 -5.63
C ASP A 30 3.81 7.24 -4.70
N SER A 31 4.50 7.00 -3.58
CA SER A 31 4.08 6.00 -2.60
C SER A 31 2.76 6.36 -1.92
N ASN A 32 2.56 7.64 -1.59
CA ASN A 32 1.30 8.13 -1.02
C ASN A 32 0.15 8.08 -2.05
N THR A 33 0.45 8.42 -3.31
CA THR A 33 -0.54 8.34 -4.39
C THR A 33 -0.92 6.89 -4.67
N LEU A 34 0.03 5.95 -4.63
CA LEU A 34 -0.24 4.53 -4.79
C LEU A 34 -1.14 4.00 -3.66
N LEU A 35 -0.81 4.33 -2.40
CA LEU A 35 -1.64 3.96 -1.25
C LEU A 35 -3.07 4.51 -1.36
N ASP A 36 -3.21 5.79 -1.73
CA ASP A 36 -4.50 6.44 -1.96
C ASP A 36 -5.29 5.75 -3.10
N LEU A 37 -4.64 5.43 -4.22
CA LEU A 37 -5.27 4.73 -5.33
C LEU A 37 -5.73 3.32 -4.95
N LEU A 38 -4.92 2.56 -4.21
CA LEU A 38 -5.29 1.24 -3.70
C LEU A 38 -6.44 1.33 -2.70
N HIS A 39 -6.43 2.35 -1.83
CA HIS A 39 -7.51 2.58 -0.87
C HIS A 39 -8.84 2.94 -1.56
N ARG A 40 -8.80 3.77 -2.61
CA ARG A 40 -9.99 4.13 -3.42
C ARG A 40 -10.52 2.98 -4.26
N ARG A 41 -9.70 1.96 -4.53
CA ARG A 41 -10.09 0.73 -5.24
C ARG A 41 -10.90 -0.24 -4.36
N ARG A 42 -11.13 0.07 -3.08
CA ARG A 42 -11.95 -0.73 -2.17
C ARG A 42 -13.26 -1.17 -2.84
N GLY A 43 -13.41 -2.48 -3.02
CA GLY A 43 -14.61 -3.09 -3.61
C GLY A 43 -14.39 -3.82 -4.94
N VAL A 44 -13.21 -3.70 -5.58
CA VAL A 44 -12.86 -4.57 -6.73
C VAL A 44 -12.36 -5.93 -6.23
N GLU A 45 -11.45 -5.91 -5.26
CA GLU A 45 -11.00 -7.05 -4.47
C GLU A 45 -11.02 -6.62 -3.00
N ARG A 46 -11.39 -7.53 -2.11
CA ARG A 46 -11.41 -7.34 -0.66
C ARG A 46 -10.01 -7.52 -0.09
N CYS A 47 -9.14 -6.55 -0.32
CA CYS A 47 -7.79 -6.56 0.24
C CYS A 47 -7.71 -5.73 1.54
N HIS A 48 -6.88 -6.18 2.48
CA HIS A 48 -6.52 -5.46 3.68
C HIS A 48 -5.17 -4.77 3.50
N LEU A 49 -5.18 -3.44 3.39
CA LEU A 49 -3.97 -2.65 3.16
C LEU A 49 -3.33 -2.24 4.49
N VAL A 50 -2.02 -2.44 4.61
CA VAL A 50 -1.20 -2.00 5.74
C VAL A 50 -0.09 -1.08 5.20
N ALA A 51 -0.09 0.19 5.59
CA ALA A 51 0.97 1.10 5.23
C ALA A 51 2.21 0.85 6.12
N VAL A 52 3.37 0.66 5.50
CA VAL A 52 4.64 0.43 6.19
C VAL A 52 5.63 1.50 5.77
N HIS A 53 6.05 2.32 6.72
CA HIS A 53 7.11 3.31 6.52
C HIS A 53 8.36 2.88 7.29
N VAL A 54 9.48 2.75 6.58
CA VAL A 54 10.76 2.39 7.18
C VAL A 54 11.54 3.68 7.42
N LEU A 55 11.92 3.92 8.68
CA LEU A 55 12.76 5.05 9.06
C LEU A 55 14.22 4.68 8.84
N THR A 56 14.87 5.34 7.88
CA THR A 56 16.31 5.21 7.64
C THR A 56 17.02 6.46 8.14
N GLY A 57 17.23 6.48 9.45
CA GLY A 57 18.06 7.43 10.18
C GLY A 57 18.50 6.71 11.45
N GLY A 58 19.76 6.82 11.85
CA GLY A 58 20.33 6.08 13.01
C GLY A 58 19.72 6.40 14.38
N GLU A 59 18.62 7.14 14.41
CA GLU A 59 17.81 7.33 15.62
C GLU A 59 16.84 6.15 15.67
N ALA A 60 17.14 5.17 16.52
CA ALA A 60 16.24 4.07 16.82
C ALA A 60 14.83 4.65 17.09
N CYS A 61 13.82 4.13 16.39
CA CYS A 61 12.43 4.38 16.76
C CYS A 61 12.29 4.01 18.24
N PRO A 62 11.84 4.91 19.14
CA PRO A 62 11.53 4.54 20.50
C PRO A 62 10.28 3.65 20.42
N VAL A 63 10.49 2.35 20.33
CA VAL A 63 9.42 1.36 20.34
C VAL A 63 8.85 1.37 21.75
N THR A 64 7.84 2.21 22.00
CA THR A 64 6.98 2.06 23.16
C THR A 64 5.88 1.09 22.76
N VAL A 65 6.05 -0.17 23.15
CA VAL A 65 4.96 -1.14 23.18
C VAL A 65 4.19 -0.91 24.49
N ASP A 66 2.92 -0.58 24.38
CA ASP A 66 1.92 -0.71 25.44
C ASP A 66 0.98 -1.86 25.04
#